data_AF-A0A7D5L2S7-F1
#
_entry.id   AF-A0A7D5L2S7-F1
#
_cell.length_a   1.000
_cell.length_b   1.000
_cell.length_c   1.000
_cell.angle_alpha   90.00
_cell.angle_beta   90.00
_cell.angle_gamma   90.00
#
_symmetry.space_group_name_H-M   'P 1'
#
loop_
_entity.id
_entity.type
_entity.pdbx_description
1 polymer ?
#
loop_
_entity_poly.entity_id
_entity_poly.type
_entity_poly.pdbx_seq_one_letter_code
_entity_poly.pdbx_strand_id
1 'polypeptide(L)'
;MEQYETAYLEAIVDNLAASVASGMREGATDVDLVESEDRLTASGRLWVRGYLTSRLSTFRAGTRGNPNLSQEDHEYIAEFVDEHQAGFAAQLYS
;
A
#
# COMPACT_ATOMS: atom_id res chain seq x y z
N MET A 1 12.70 5.06 -8.66
CA MET A 1 11.30 5.13 -9.14
C MET A 1 11.10 6.38 -10.01
N GLU A 2 10.29 6.32 -11.08
CA GLU A 2 10.01 7.50 -11.91
C GLU A 2 8.84 8.33 -11.34
N GLN A 3 8.80 9.63 -11.66
CA GLN A 3 7.81 10.57 -11.09
C GLN A 3 6.34 10.14 -11.32
N TYR A 4 6.03 9.59 -12.49
CA TYR A 4 4.66 9.16 -12.80
C TYR A 4 4.25 7.90 -12.03
N GLU A 5 5.21 7.11 -11.54
CA GLU A 5 4.95 5.93 -10.69
C GLU A 5 4.65 6.36 -9.27
N THR A 6 5.38 7.35 -8.77
CA THR A 6 5.07 8.01 -7.49
C THR A 6 3.67 8.60 -7.50
N ALA A 7 3.33 9.40 -8.53
CA ALA A 7 2.00 9.98 -8.67
C ALA A 7 0.89 8.91 -8.76
N TYR A 8 1.19 7.75 -9.35
CA TYR A 8 0.27 6.61 -9.37
C TYR A 8 0.06 6.02 -7.97
N LEU A 9 1.11 5.89 -7.15
CA LEU A 9 1.00 5.42 -5.76
C LEU A 9 0.21 6.39 -4.88
N GLU A 10 0.48 7.69 -4.99
CA GLU A 10 -0.27 8.75 -4.32
C GLU A 10 -1.77 8.68 -4.66
N ALA A 11 -2.10 8.56 -5.95
CA ALA A 11 -3.49 8.41 -6.38
C ALA A 11 -4.18 7.16 -5.82
N ILE A 12 -3.45 6.05 -5.59
CA ILE A 12 -4.00 4.86 -4.94
C ILE A 12 -4.32 5.14 -3.47
N VAL A 13 -3.43 5.79 -2.73
CA VAL A 13 -3.68 6.13 -1.31
C VAL A 13 -4.91 7.02 -1.22
N ASP A 14 -4.93 8.10 -1.99
CA ASP A 14 -5.96 9.14 -1.89
C ASP A 14 -7.36 8.64 -2.28
N ASN A 15 -7.44 7.71 -3.24
CA ASN A 15 -8.72 7.31 -3.84
C ASN A 15 -9.14 5.87 -3.53
N LEU A 16 -8.21 5.02 -3.10
CA LEU A 16 -8.46 3.59 -2.93
C LEU A 16 -8.20 3.10 -1.50
N ALA A 17 -7.93 3.97 -0.53
CA ALA A 17 -7.79 3.58 0.88
C ALA A 17 -8.96 2.70 1.37
N ALA A 18 -10.20 2.99 0.96
CA ALA A 18 -11.37 2.16 1.26
C ALA A 18 -11.33 0.76 0.60
N SER A 19 -10.87 0.67 -0.66
CA SER A 19 -10.72 -0.63 -1.34
C SER A 19 -9.57 -1.46 -0.78
N VAL A 20 -8.47 -0.81 -0.39
CA VAL A 20 -7.36 -1.43 0.34
C VAL A 20 -7.86 -1.97 1.68
N ALA A 21 -8.60 -1.16 2.45
CA ALA A 21 -9.18 -1.57 3.72
C ALA A 21 -10.16 -2.75 3.56
N SER A 22 -10.96 -2.79 2.49
CA SER A 22 -11.82 -3.95 2.19
C SER A 22 -11.02 -5.23 1.97
N GLY A 23 -9.98 -5.20 1.13
CA GLY A 23 -9.13 -6.36 0.89
C GLY A 23 -8.38 -6.82 2.15
N MET A 24 -8.01 -5.88 3.01
CA MET A 24 -7.39 -6.16 4.31
C MET A 24 -8.32 -6.93 5.23
N ARG A 25 -9.59 -6.52 5.34
CA ARG A 25 -10.60 -7.22 6.16
C ARG A 25 -10.89 -8.65 5.66
N GLU A 26 -10.87 -8.86 4.34
CA GLU A 26 -11.10 -10.20 3.75
C GLU A 26 -9.90 -11.13 3.91
N GLY A 27 -8.67 -10.59 3.90
CA GLY A 27 -7.44 -11.39 3.91
C GLY A 27 -6.82 -11.66 5.28
N ALA A 28 -7.23 -10.92 6.33
CA ALA A 28 -6.60 -10.98 7.66
C ALA A 28 -7.62 -11.29 8.77
N THR A 29 -8.28 -12.45 8.69
CA THR A 29 -9.31 -12.85 9.65
C THR A 29 -8.80 -13.08 11.07
N ASP A 30 -7.49 -13.32 11.25
CA ASP A 30 -6.88 -13.71 12.54
C ASP A 30 -5.73 -12.79 12.99
N VAL A 31 -5.54 -11.63 12.35
CA VAL A 31 -4.40 -10.74 12.63
C VAL A 31 -4.87 -9.30 12.81
N ASP A 32 -4.49 -8.68 13.93
CA ASP A 32 -4.73 -7.25 14.14
C ASP A 32 -3.92 -6.43 13.13
N LEU A 33 -4.62 -5.58 12.37
CA LEU A 33 -4.04 -4.75 11.32
C LEU A 33 -3.89 -3.27 11.73
N VAL A 34 -4.57 -2.86 12.79
CA VAL A 34 -4.65 -1.46 13.25
C VAL A 34 -4.26 -1.39 14.73
N GLU A 35 -3.34 -0.49 15.06
CA GLU A 35 -2.94 -0.19 16.45
C GLU A 35 -3.83 0.93 17.03
N SER A 36 -4.13 1.95 16.23
CA SER A 36 -4.96 3.11 16.57
C SER A 36 -5.60 3.72 15.31
N GLU A 37 -6.49 4.69 15.47
CA GLU A 37 -7.17 5.39 14.37
C GLU A 37 -6.22 5.96 13.31
N ASP A 38 -4.97 6.25 13.66
CA ASP A 38 -3.93 6.83 12.80
C ASP A 38 -2.73 5.90 12.55
N ARG A 39 -2.77 4.65 13.04
CA ARG A 39 -1.59 3.77 13.02
C ARG A 39 -1.92 2.32 12.72
N LEU A 40 -1.18 1.75 11.76
CA LEU A 40 -1.25 0.33 11.43
C LEU A 40 -0.34 -0.50 12.34
N THR A 41 -0.64 -1.79 12.49
CA THR A 41 0.31 -2.75 13.06
C THR A 41 1.44 -3.05 12.08
N ALA A 42 2.48 -3.76 12.54
CA ALA A 42 3.51 -4.29 11.63
C ALA A 42 2.89 -5.17 10.52
N SER A 43 1.89 -5.98 10.85
CA SER A 43 1.16 -6.82 9.90
C SER A 43 0.32 -5.97 8.93
N GLY A 44 -0.35 -4.93 9.43
CA GLY A 44 -1.09 -3.98 8.59
C GLY A 44 -0.20 -3.28 7.57
N ARG A 45 0.95 -2.76 8.01
CA ARG A 45 1.95 -2.16 7.11
C ARG A 45 2.46 -3.15 6.08
N LEU A 46 2.78 -4.39 6.48
CA LEU A 46 3.24 -5.43 5.57
C LEU A 46 2.20 -5.73 4.48
N TRP A 47 0.93 -5.83 4.85
CA TRP A 47 -0.15 -6.06 3.90
C TRP A 47 -0.26 -4.92 2.88
N VAL A 48 -0.31 -3.66 3.35
CA VAL A 48 -0.40 -2.49 2.46
C VAL A 48 0.80 -2.41 1.53
N ARG A 49 2.02 -2.68 2.03
CA ARG A 49 3.23 -2.74 1.21
C ARG A 49 3.09 -3.79 0.09
N GLY A 50 2.60 -4.99 0.41
CA GLY A 50 2.36 -6.05 -0.57
C GLY A 50 1.33 -5.64 -1.64
N TYR A 51 0.24 -4.99 -1.22
CA TYR A 51 -0.77 -4.47 -2.14
C TYR A 51 -0.18 -3.44 -3.11
N LEU A 52 0.48 -2.40 -2.60
CA LEU A 52 1.09 -1.34 -3.42
C LEU A 52 2.16 -1.90 -4.36
N THR A 53 2.97 -2.84 -3.88
CA THR A 53 3.95 -3.59 -4.68
C THR A 53 3.28 -4.27 -5.88
N SER A 54 2.18 -5.00 -5.65
CA SER A 54 1.44 -5.69 -6.71
C SER A 54 0.87 -4.71 -7.75
N ARG A 55 0.30 -3.58 -7.30
CA ARG A 55 -0.23 -2.54 -8.18
C ARG A 55 0.85 -1.90 -9.03
N LEU A 56 1.98 -1.53 -8.43
CA LEU A 56 3.11 -0.94 -9.15
C LEU A 56 3.71 -1.93 -10.16
N SER A 57 3.87 -3.19 -9.78
CA SER A 57 4.34 -4.25 -10.69
C SER A 57 3.41 -4.41 -11.90
N THR A 58 2.10 -4.43 -11.68
CA THR A 58 1.08 -4.48 -12.74
C THR A 58 1.15 -3.26 -13.65
N PHE A 59 1.31 -2.07 -13.06
CA PHE A 59 1.42 -0.81 -13.80
C PHE A 59 2.68 -0.77 -14.68
N ARG A 60 3.83 -1.23 -14.17
CA ARG A 60 5.08 -1.32 -14.94
C ARG A 60 5.01 -2.35 -16.06
N ALA A 61 4.33 -3.48 -15.83
CA ALA A 61 4.09 -4.45 -16.90
C ALA A 61 3.37 -3.80 -18.09
N GLY A 62 2.36 -2.96 -17.83
CA GLY A 62 1.60 -2.27 -18.86
C GLY A 62 2.35 -1.12 -19.54
N THR A 63 3.18 -0.37 -18.80
CA THR A 63 3.83 0.84 -19.31
C THR A 63 5.24 0.60 -19.88
N ARG A 64 5.97 -0.39 -19.34
CA ARG A 64 7.37 -0.69 -19.71
C ARG A 64 7.60 -2.11 -20.21
N GLY A 65 6.61 -2.99 -20.09
CA GLY A 65 6.76 -4.41 -20.40
C GLY A 65 7.64 -5.19 -19.40
N ASN A 66 8.04 -4.57 -18.28
CA ASN A 66 8.84 -5.20 -17.23
C ASN A 66 8.17 -5.01 -15.86
N PRO A 67 7.61 -6.07 -15.25
CA PRO A 67 6.92 -5.98 -13.96
C PRO A 67 7.86 -5.87 -12.76
N ASN A 68 9.18 -6.03 -12.94
CA ASN A 68 10.11 -6.18 -11.84
C ASN A 68 10.32 -4.85 -11.09
N LEU A 69 10.42 -4.98 -9.77
CA LEU A 69 10.74 -3.90 -8.84
C LEU A 69 12.15 -4.14 -8.28
N SER A 70 12.92 -3.06 -8.16
CA SER A 70 14.23 -3.11 -7.54
C SER A 70 14.09 -3.10 -6.01
N GLN A 71 15.19 -3.34 -5.31
CA GLN A 71 15.24 -3.16 -3.86
C GLN A 71 14.89 -1.70 -3.46
N GLU A 72 15.40 -0.72 -4.20
CA GLU A 72 15.11 0.70 -3.98
C GLU A 72 13.61 1.00 -4.13
N ASP A 73 12.91 0.36 -5.07
CA ASP A 73 11.45 0.52 -5.20
C ASP A 73 10.71 -0.03 -3.96
N HIS A 74 11.18 -1.14 -3.39
CA HIS A 74 10.60 -1.71 -2.18
C HIS A 74 10.87 -0.85 -0.94
N GLU A 75 12.07 -0.29 -0.82
CA GLU A 75 12.44 0.66 0.25
C GLU A 75 11.56 1.92 0.17
N TYR A 76 11.40 2.47 -1.04
CA TYR A 76 10.50 3.60 -1.27
C TYR A 76 9.06 3.30 -0.88
N ILE A 77 8.51 2.14 -1.28
CA ILE A 77 7.14 1.74 -0.88
C ILE A 77 7.03 1.60 0.65
N ALA A 78 8.08 1.10 1.32
CA ALA A 78 8.08 0.95 2.76
C ALA A 78 7.98 2.31 3.47
N GLU A 79 8.80 3.28 3.06
CA GLU A 79 8.79 4.66 3.57
C GLU A 79 7.46 5.34 3.26
N PHE A 80 6.98 5.21 2.02
CA PHE A 80 5.72 5.79 1.57
C PHE A 80 4.52 5.28 2.40
N VAL A 81 4.47 3.98 2.73
CA VAL A 81 3.45 3.43 3.62
C VAL A 81 3.58 3.99 5.03
N ASP A 82 4.80 4.15 5.54
CA ASP A 82 5.02 4.67 6.89
C ASP A 82 4.55 6.13 7.02
N GLU A 83 4.72 6.94 5.96
CA GLU A 83 4.24 8.32 5.87
C GLU A 83 2.71 8.42 5.75
N HIS A 84 2.08 7.49 5.02
CA HIS A 84 0.66 7.56 4.68
C HIS A 84 -0.24 6.60 5.49
N GLN A 85 0.32 5.87 6.47
CA GLN A 85 -0.40 4.83 7.22
C GLN A 85 -1.67 5.33 7.93
N ALA A 86 -1.72 6.61 8.31
CA ALA A 86 -2.88 7.19 8.98
C ALA A 86 -4.15 7.13 8.12
N GLY A 87 -4.04 7.36 6.81
CA GLY A 87 -5.19 7.26 5.91
C GLY A 87 -5.77 5.84 5.83
N PHE A 88 -4.89 4.83 5.82
CA PHE A 88 -5.31 3.43 5.83
C PHE A 88 -5.86 2.98 7.18
N ALA A 89 -5.23 3.38 8.28
CA ALA A 89 -5.66 3.06 9.63
C ALA A 89 -7.07 3.62 9.92
N ALA A 90 -7.33 4.88 9.54
CA ALA A 90 -8.63 5.51 9.74
C ALA A 90 -9.77 4.77 9.02
N GLN A 91 -9.50 4.24 7.82
CA GLN A 91 -10.48 3.46 7.04
C GLN A 91 -10.74 2.05 7.61
N LEU A 92 -9.80 1.51 8.39
CA LEU A 92 -9.92 0.18 9.01
C LEU A 92 -10.51 0.25 10.42
N TYR A 93 -10.30 1.36 11.13
CA TYR A 93 -10.84 1.60 12.48
C TYR A 93 -12.37 1.80 12.48
N SER A 94 -12.92 2.33 11.37
CA SER A 94 -14.37 2.48 11.13
C SER A 94 -15.05 1.16 10.77
#